data_AF-A0A9E5IGA2-F1
#
_entry.id   AF-A0A9E5IGA2-F1
#
_cell.length_a   1.000
_cell.length_b   1.000
_cell.length_c   1.000
_cell.angle_alpha   90.00
_cell.angle_beta   90.00
_cell.angle_gamma   90.00
#
_symmetry.space_group_name_H-M   'P 1'
#
loop_
_entity.id
_entity.type
_entity.pdbx_description
1 polymer ?
#
loop_
_entity_poly.entity_id
_entity_poly.type
_entity_poly.pdbx_seq_one_letter_code
_entity_poly.pdbx_strand_id
1 'polypeptide(L)'
;GENEWQEGRILTFLRNKGLSNFTLALFALGMTDLIFALDSIPAIFGLTRDPYIVFMANAFALMGLRQLYFLVGILLKRLVYLSKGLSIILAFIGFKLFIEAFHGVGIHEIAGIHLTKPSLNVSLGVIIASLAVTTVISLAKRPKLAD
;
A
#
# COMPACT_ATOMS: atom_id res chain seq x y z
N GLY A 1 3.60 -31.57 11.85
CA GLY A 1 2.43 -31.33 10.99
C GLY A 1 2.85 -30.37 9.93
N GLU A 2 3.38 -30.92 8.84
CA GLU A 2 3.96 -30.20 7.72
C GLU A 2 2.83 -29.54 6.95
N ASN A 3 2.62 -28.24 7.17
CA ASN A 3 1.75 -27.46 6.31
C ASN A 3 2.54 -27.15 5.04
N GLU A 4 2.52 -28.10 4.11
CA GLU A 4 3.01 -27.93 2.75
C GLU A 4 2.35 -26.69 2.16
N TRP A 5 3.15 -25.64 2.00
CA TRP A 5 2.79 -24.49 1.21
C TRP A 5 2.44 -24.97 -0.20
N GLN A 6 1.15 -24.99 -0.52
CA GLN A 6 0.71 -25.36 -1.87
C GLN A 6 1.20 -24.32 -2.85
N GLU A 7 2.24 -24.68 -3.58
CA GLU A 7 2.83 -23.85 -4.59
C GLU A 7 1.78 -23.54 -5.66
N GLY A 8 1.53 -22.26 -5.92
CA GLY A 8 0.59 -21.85 -6.96
C GLY A 8 0.96 -22.48 -8.29
N ARG A 9 -0.03 -22.98 -9.05
CA ARG A 9 0.15 -23.68 -10.34
C ARG A 9 1.09 -22.95 -11.31
N ILE A 10 1.15 -21.62 -11.23
CA ILE A 10 2.02 -20.73 -12.01
C ILE A 10 3.50 -20.89 -11.60
N LEU A 11 3.78 -21.02 -10.30
CA LEU A 11 5.12 -21.19 -9.75
C LEU A 11 5.73 -22.53 -10.20
N THR A 12 4.95 -23.61 -10.12
CA THR A 12 5.38 -24.95 -10.56
C THR A 12 5.64 -24.98 -12.06
N PHE A 13 4.81 -24.33 -12.87
CA PHE A 13 4.99 -24.24 -14.33
C PHE A 13 6.27 -23.47 -14.70
N LEU A 14 6.54 -22.35 -14.04
CA LEU A 14 7.74 -21.54 -14.27
C LEU A 14 9.01 -22.26 -13.81
N ARG A 15 8.96 -23.01 -12.69
CA ARG A 15 10.07 -23.85 -12.24
C ARG A 15 10.34 -25.00 -13.22
N ASN A 16 9.31 -25.64 -13.77
CA ASN A 16 9.45 -26.72 -14.75
C ASN A 16 10.08 -26.22 -16.07
N LYS A 17 10.05 -24.91 -16.32
CA LYS A 17 10.72 -24.23 -17.43
C LYS A 17 12.18 -23.82 -17.12
N GLY A 18 12.71 -24.19 -15.95
CA GLY A 18 14.10 -23.95 -15.54
C GLY A 18 14.36 -22.60 -14.85
N LEU A 19 13.32 -21.86 -14.45
CA LEU A 19 13.51 -20.60 -13.71
C LEU A 19 13.90 -20.86 -12.25
N SER A 20 15.01 -20.23 -11.82
CA SER A 20 15.45 -20.24 -10.42
C SER A 20 14.49 -19.44 -9.54
N ASN A 21 14.36 -19.84 -8.27
CA ASN A 21 13.62 -19.09 -7.24
C ASN A 21 14.08 -17.63 -7.16
N PHE A 22 15.38 -17.38 -7.39
CA PHE A 22 15.94 -16.03 -7.40
C PHE A 22 15.39 -15.18 -8.56
N THR A 23 15.32 -15.75 -9.76
CA THR A 23 14.77 -15.07 -10.94
C THR A 23 13.29 -14.74 -10.74
N LEU A 24 12.55 -15.67 -10.15
CA LEU A 24 11.13 -15.49 -9.89
C LEU A 24 10.88 -14.42 -8.81
N ALA A 25 11.69 -14.40 -7.75
CA ALA A 25 11.65 -13.37 -6.73
C ALA A 25 12.03 -11.98 -7.30
N LEU A 26 13.07 -11.91 -8.12
CA LEU A 26 13.50 -10.66 -8.77
C LEU A 26 12.40 -10.12 -9.70
N PHE A 27 11.75 -11.00 -10.46
CA PHE A 27 10.61 -10.64 -11.31
C PHE A 27 9.43 -10.12 -10.49
N ALA A 28 9.05 -10.82 -9.41
CA ALA A 28 7.96 -10.38 -8.54
C ALA A 28 8.25 -9.03 -7.87
N LEU A 29 9.50 -8.80 -7.42
CA LEU A 29 9.94 -7.52 -6.87
C LEU A 29 9.88 -6.40 -7.91
N GLY A 30 10.42 -6.62 -9.11
CA GLY A 30 10.38 -5.62 -10.19
C GLY A 30 8.96 -5.28 -10.64
N MET A 31 8.07 -6.28 -10.72
CA MET A 31 6.65 -6.06 -11.03
C MET A 31 5.95 -5.27 -9.93
N THR A 32 6.23 -5.58 -8.66
CA THR A 32 5.61 -4.87 -7.52
C THR A 32 6.08 -3.42 -7.47
N ASP A 33 7.37 -3.18 -7.69
CA ASP A 33 7.96 -1.84 -7.72
C ASP A 33 7.38 -1.00 -8.87
N LEU A 34 7.23 -1.59 -10.07
CA LEU A 34 6.63 -0.92 -11.22
C LEU A 34 5.16 -0.52 -10.96
N ILE A 35 4.36 -1.39 -10.34
CA ILE A 35 2.97 -1.08 -9.99
C ILE A 35 2.93 0.02 -8.93
N PHE A 36 3.82 -0.01 -7.94
CA PHE A 36 3.90 0.99 -6.89
C PHE A 36 4.39 2.36 -7.41
N ALA A 37 5.24 2.36 -8.44
CA ALA A 37 5.69 3.55 -9.13
C ALA A 37 4.55 4.33 -9.79
N LEU A 38 3.43 3.68 -10.15
CA LEU A 38 2.28 4.34 -10.80
C LEU A 38 1.59 5.38 -9.92
N ASP A 39 1.61 5.23 -8.60
CA ASP A 39 1.05 6.22 -7.66
C ASP A 39 2.14 7.16 -7.13
N SER A 40 3.29 6.59 -6.78
CA SER A 40 4.39 7.36 -6.17
C SER A 40 5.11 8.30 -7.14
N ILE A 41 5.22 7.97 -8.44
CA ILE A 41 5.85 8.86 -9.44
C ILE A 41 4.98 10.10 -9.71
N PRO A 42 3.68 9.98 -10.07
CA PRO A 42 2.85 11.17 -10.31
C PRO A 42 2.76 12.09 -9.09
N ALA A 43 2.71 11.52 -7.89
CA ALA A 43 2.70 12.29 -6.64
C ALA A 43 3.98 13.14 -6.48
N ILE A 44 5.16 12.55 -6.73
CA ILE A 44 6.43 13.28 -6.64
C ILE A 44 6.54 14.34 -7.74
N PHE A 45 6.14 14.04 -8.98
CA PHE A 45 6.13 15.01 -10.08
C PHE A 45 5.15 16.18 -9.86
N GLY A 46 4.13 15.98 -9.02
CA GLY A 46 3.25 17.05 -8.54
C GLY A 46 3.92 18.03 -7.57
N LEU A 47 4.98 17.59 -6.86
CA LEU A 47 5.73 18.41 -5.90
C LEU A 47 6.99 19.03 -6.50
N THR A 48 7.69 18.28 -7.35
CA THR A 48 8.93 18.73 -8.00
C THR A 48 9.04 18.16 -9.40
N ARG A 49 9.51 18.98 -10.34
CA ARG A 49 9.75 18.55 -11.73
C ARG A 49 11.22 18.28 -12.03
N ASP A 50 12.09 18.39 -11.03
CA ASP A 50 13.52 18.15 -11.20
C ASP A 50 13.80 16.63 -11.12
N PRO A 51 14.21 15.99 -12.24
CA PRO A 51 14.51 14.56 -12.27
C PRO A 51 15.66 14.17 -11.32
N TYR A 52 16.58 15.09 -11.03
CA TYR A 52 17.68 14.85 -10.10
C TYR A 52 17.15 14.60 -8.68
N ILE A 53 16.16 15.39 -8.23
CA ILE A 53 15.55 15.23 -6.90
C ILE A 53 14.81 13.89 -6.80
N VAL A 54 14.07 13.51 -7.86
CA VAL A 54 13.35 12.22 -7.89
C VAL A 54 14.33 11.04 -7.85
N PHE A 55 15.40 11.09 -8.64
CA PHE A 55 16.42 10.07 -8.67
C PHE A 55 17.14 9.94 -7.32
N MET A 56 17.56 11.06 -6.73
CA MET A 56 18.24 11.07 -5.44
C MET A 56 17.33 10.58 -4.31
N ALA A 57 16.04 10.94 -4.30
CA ALA A 57 15.08 10.48 -3.30
C ALA A 57 14.90 8.94 -3.33
N ASN A 58 14.72 8.36 -4.52
CA ASN A 58 14.61 6.90 -4.67
C ASN A 58 15.92 6.18 -4.36
N ALA A 59 17.07 6.71 -4.81
CA ALA A 59 18.38 6.15 -4.50
C ALA A 59 18.64 6.14 -2.98
N PHE A 60 18.32 7.24 -2.29
CA PHE A 60 18.46 7.33 -0.83
C PHE A 60 17.52 6.37 -0.09
N ALA A 61 16.28 6.22 -0.56
CA ALA A 61 15.33 5.25 -0.01
C ALA A 61 15.86 3.80 -0.08
N LEU A 62 16.50 3.43 -1.19
CA LEU A 62 17.12 2.10 -1.35
C LEU A 62 18.38 1.93 -0.50
N MET A 63 19.20 2.98 -0.34
CA MET A 63 20.43 2.93 0.47
C MET A 63 20.17 2.65 1.96
N GLY A 64 19.04 3.14 2.51
CA GLY A 64 18.64 2.91 3.91
C GLY A 64 17.88 1.60 4.17
N LEU A 65 17.62 0.79 3.14
CA LEU A 65 16.66 -0.30 3.20
C LEU A 65 17.05 -1.41 4.19
N ARG A 66 18.35 -1.71 4.36
CA ARG A 66 18.80 -2.79 5.26
C ARG A 66 18.44 -2.52 6.72
N GLN A 67 18.66 -1.30 7.19
CA GLN A 67 18.36 -0.86 8.55
C GLN A 67 16.84 -0.74 8.74
N LEU A 68 16.15 -0.19 7.73
CA LEU A 68 14.71 -0.02 7.77
C LEU A 68 13.98 -1.37 7.75
N TYR A 69 14.48 -2.37 7.01
CA TYR A 69 13.91 -3.72 7.00
C TYR A 69 13.91 -4.36 8.39
N PHE A 70 15.02 -4.23 9.13
CA PHE A 70 15.09 -4.72 10.51
C PHE A 70 14.14 -3.98 11.44
N LEU A 71 14.10 -2.64 11.34
CA LEU A 71 13.18 -1.82 12.13
C LEU A 71 11.71 -2.14 11.83
N VAL A 72 11.35 -2.25 10.56
CA VAL A 72 10.00 -2.59 10.09
C VAL A 72 9.62 -3.99 10.57
N GLY A 73 10.54 -4.96 10.56
CA GLY A 73 10.29 -6.28 11.13
C GLY A 73 9.89 -6.24 12.61
N ILE A 74 10.52 -5.37 13.41
CA ILE A 74 10.15 -5.16 14.82
C ILE A 74 8.84 -4.38 14.94
N LEU A 75 8.64 -3.38 14.08
CA LEU A 75 7.47 -2.52 14.09
C LEU A 75 6.21 -3.30 13.68
N LEU A 76 6.26 -4.13 12.65
CA LEU A 76 5.15 -4.98 12.19
C LEU A 76 4.67 -5.96 13.27
N LYS A 77 5.58 -6.47 14.12
CA LYS A 77 5.20 -7.29 15.28
C LYS A 77 4.39 -6.50 16.31
N ARG A 78 4.60 -5.19 16.41
CA ARG A 78 3.83 -4.29 17.30
C ARG A 78 2.58 -3.72 16.63
N LEU A 79 2.60 -3.53 15.30
CA LEU A 79 1.54 -2.89 14.53
C LEU A 79 0.63 -3.92 13.81
N VAL A 80 0.14 -4.91 14.57
CA VAL A 80 -0.64 -6.04 14.03
C VAL A 80 -1.92 -5.58 13.32
N TYR A 81 -2.55 -4.49 13.77
CA TYR A 81 -3.79 -3.99 13.18
C TYR A 81 -3.59 -2.97 12.06
N LEU A 82 -2.34 -2.61 11.73
CA LEU A 82 -2.05 -1.60 10.72
C LEU A 82 -2.53 -2.03 9.32
N SER A 83 -2.33 -3.31 8.96
CA SER A 83 -2.84 -3.85 7.69
C SER A 83 -4.38 -3.75 7.59
N LYS A 84 -5.09 -4.02 8.70
CA LYS A 84 -6.56 -3.87 8.75
C LYS A 84 -6.96 -2.40 8.66
N GLY A 85 -6.26 -1.50 9.36
CA GLY A 85 -6.48 -0.06 9.27
C GLY A 85 -6.30 0.47 7.85
N LEU A 86 -5.23 0.05 7.19
CA LEU A 86 -4.93 0.41 5.81
C LEU A 86 -6.03 -0.07 4.85
N SER A 87 -6.57 -1.28 5.05
CA SER A 87 -7.67 -1.78 4.20
C SER A 87 -8.93 -0.92 4.26
N ILE A 88 -9.27 -0.39 5.45
CA ILE A 88 -10.41 0.53 5.62
C ILE A 88 -10.13 1.85 4.89
N ILE A 89 -8.90 2.37 5.01
CA ILE A 89 -8.49 3.59 4.31
C ILE A 89 -8.55 3.41 2.80
N LEU A 90 -8.05 2.29 2.27
CA LEU A 90 -8.09 1.99 0.84
C LEU A 90 -9.52 1.83 0.33
N ALA A 91 -10.39 1.17 1.09
CA ALA A 91 -11.81 1.08 0.74
C ALA A 91 -12.47 2.47 0.68
N PHE A 92 -12.18 3.33 1.66
CA PHE A 92 -12.68 4.70 1.68
C PHE A 92 -12.16 5.55 0.52
N ILE A 93 -10.85 5.51 0.24
CA ILE A 93 -10.23 6.24 -0.87
C ILE A 93 -10.74 5.71 -2.22
N GLY A 94 -10.82 4.39 -2.39
CA GLY A 94 -11.34 3.77 -3.60
C GLY A 94 -12.80 4.16 -3.87
N PHE A 95 -13.65 4.15 -2.83
CA PHE A 95 -15.03 4.62 -2.94
C PHE A 95 -15.11 6.10 -3.32
N LYS A 96 -14.27 6.95 -2.70
CA LYS A 96 -14.19 8.37 -3.04
C LYS A 96 -13.78 8.59 -4.50
N LEU A 97 -12.75 7.89 -4.98
CA LEU A 97 -12.27 8.01 -6.37
C LEU A 97 -13.33 7.56 -7.38
N PHE A 98 -14.13 6.54 -7.04
CA PHE A 98 -15.23 6.08 -7.88
C PHE A 98 -16.32 7.15 -8.03
N ILE A 99 -16.70 7.82 -6.93
CA ILE A 99 -17.66 8.94 -6.94
C ILE A 99 -17.09 10.14 -7.71
N GLU A 100 -15.81 10.46 -7.53
CA GLU A 100 -15.15 11.57 -8.21
C GLU A 100 -15.04 11.32 -9.73
N ALA A 101 -14.76 10.09 -10.14
CA ALA A 101 -14.74 9.69 -11.54
C ALA A 101 -16.12 9.84 -12.21
N PHE A 102 -17.21 9.49 -11.53
CA PHE A 102 -18.56 9.72 -12.05
C PHE A 102 -18.86 11.21 -12.21
N HIS A 103 -18.52 12.05 -11.23
CA HIS A 103 -18.66 13.50 -11.39
C HIS A 103 -17.86 14.05 -12.58
N GLY A 104 -16.67 13.51 -12.85
CA GLY A 104 -15.84 13.89 -13.99
C GLY A 104 -16.45 13.55 -15.36
N VAL A 105 -17.36 12.57 -15.42
CA VAL A 105 -18.05 12.11 -16.64
C VAL A 105 -19.41 12.81 -16.85
N GLY A 106 -19.79 13.74 -15.97
CA GLY A 106 -20.98 14.59 -16.14
C GLY A 106 -22.26 14.05 -15.52
N ILE A 107 -22.22 12.90 -14.85
CA ILE A 107 -23.31 12.38 -14.01
C ILE A 107 -23.23 13.07 -12.64
N HIS A 108 -23.97 14.17 -12.52
CA HIS A 108 -24.11 14.94 -11.28
C HIS A 108 -25.18 14.35 -10.35
N GLU A 109 -25.97 13.40 -10.85
CA GLU A 109 -26.97 12.67 -10.08
C GLU A 109 -26.94 11.19 -10.45
N ILE A 110 -26.84 10.34 -9.43
CA ILE A 110 -27.24 8.94 -9.52
C ILE A 110 -28.46 8.82 -8.60
N ALA A 111 -29.62 8.52 -9.18
CA ALA A 111 -30.88 8.29 -8.44
C ALA A 111 -31.35 9.44 -7.52
N GLY A 112 -31.25 10.71 -7.95
CA GLY A 112 -31.84 11.86 -7.24
C GLY A 112 -31.12 12.30 -5.95
N ILE A 113 -29.92 11.79 -5.70
CA ILE A 113 -29.09 12.16 -4.55
C ILE A 113 -27.95 13.05 -5.06
N HIS A 114 -27.90 14.31 -4.61
CA HIS A 114 -26.77 15.19 -4.87
C HIS A 114 -25.52 14.62 -4.20
N LEU A 115 -24.62 14.05 -4.99
CA LEU A 115 -23.35 13.51 -4.52
C LEU A 115 -22.45 14.69 -4.15
N THR A 116 -22.48 15.09 -2.89
CA THR A 116 -21.64 16.18 -2.39
C THR A 116 -20.18 15.74 -2.44
N LYS A 117 -19.32 16.44 -3.18
CA LYS A 117 -17.87 16.18 -3.19
C LYS A 117 -17.36 16.18 -1.75
N PRO A 118 -16.85 15.05 -1.22
CA PRO A 118 -16.26 15.08 0.11
C PRO A 118 -15.06 16.02 0.07
N SER A 119 -15.18 17.15 0.78
CA SER A 119 -14.14 18.17 0.86
C SER A 119 -12.81 17.54 1.24
N LEU A 120 -11.72 18.08 0.69
CA LEU A 120 -10.35 17.63 0.98
C LEU A 120 -10.11 17.51 2.49
N ASN A 121 -10.65 18.44 3.27
CA ASN A 121 -10.56 18.48 4.73
C ASN A 121 -11.26 17.28 5.41
N VAL A 122 -12.41 16.85 4.90
CA VAL A 122 -13.15 15.68 5.44
C VAL A 122 -12.39 14.40 5.11
N SER A 123 -11.85 14.29 3.90
CA SER A 123 -11.04 13.15 3.48
C SER A 123 -9.77 13.02 4.34
N LEU A 124 -9.06 14.13 4.56
CA LEU A 124 -7.90 14.20 5.45
C LEU A 124 -8.28 13.82 6.88
N GLY A 125 -9.39 14.35 7.40
CA GLY A 125 -9.88 14.03 8.73
C GLY A 125 -10.15 12.53 8.93
N VAL A 126 -10.83 11.89 7.96
CA VAL A 126 -11.12 10.44 8.02
C VAL A 126 -9.84 9.61 7.96
N ILE A 127 -8.87 9.97 7.11
CA ILE A 127 -7.60 9.26 7.00
C ILE A 127 -6.81 9.37 8.31
N ILE A 128 -6.66 10.59 8.86
CA ILE A 128 -5.95 10.84 10.11
C ILE A 128 -6.63 10.12 11.28
N ALA A 129 -7.97 10.20 11.38
CA ALA A 129 -8.71 9.53 12.44
C ALA A 129 -8.55 8.00 12.36
N SER A 130 -8.67 7.41 11.17
CA SER A 130 -8.47 5.98 10.96
C SER A 130 -7.06 5.53 11.32
N LEU A 131 -6.03 6.27 10.89
CA LEU A 131 -4.63 6.00 11.23
C LEU A 131 -4.38 6.13 12.74
N ALA A 132 -4.91 7.17 13.38
CA ALA A 132 -4.76 7.37 14.81
C ALA A 132 -5.40 6.23 15.59
N VAL A 133 -6.65 5.86 15.28
CA VAL A 133 -7.38 4.77 15.94
C VAL A 133 -6.64 3.44 15.77
N THR A 134 -6.22 3.11 14.55
CA THR A 134 -5.55 1.84 14.25
C THR A 134 -4.16 1.74 14.89
N THR A 135 -3.43 2.86 14.94
CA THR A 135 -2.12 2.94 15.59
C THR A 135 -2.26 2.83 17.11
N VAL A 136 -3.21 3.55 17.71
CA VAL A 136 -3.48 3.49 19.16
C VAL A 136 -3.92 2.10 19.58
N ILE A 137 -4.83 1.46 18.83
CA ILE A 137 -5.27 0.08 19.10
C ILE A 137 -4.12 -0.92 18.93
N SER A 138 -3.28 -0.78 17.89
CA SER A 138 -2.08 -1.60 17.70
C SER A 138 -1.12 -1.50 18.88
N LEU A 139 -0.84 -0.28 19.35
CA LEU A 139 0.10 -0.02 20.44
C LEU A 139 -0.46 -0.42 21.81
N ALA A 140 -1.75 -0.18 22.06
CA ALA A 140 -2.41 -0.51 23.32
C ALA A 140 -2.50 -2.02 23.54
N LYS A 141 -2.59 -2.81 22.46
CA LYS A 141 -2.57 -4.26 22.56
C LYS A 141 -1.13 -4.77 22.68
N ARG A 142 -0.70 -5.03 23.91
CA ARG A 142 0.58 -5.70 24.17
C ARG A 142 0.58 -7.07 23.47
N PRO A 143 1.65 -7.44 22.74
CA PRO A 143 1.75 -8.78 22.17
C PRO A 143 1.63 -9.78 23.32
N LYS A 144 0.68 -10.72 23.24
CA LYS A 144 0.73 -11.90 24.10
C LYS A 144 2.03 -12.60 23.72
N LEU A 145 3.01 -12.56 24.62
CA LEU A 145 4.16 -13.45 24.59
C LEU A 145 3.56 -14.85 24.62
N ALA A 146 3.61 -15.54 23.47
CA ALA A 146 3.37 -16.97 23.46
C ALA A 146 4.63 -17.58 24.08
N ASP A 147 4.45 -18.19 25.24
CA ASP A 147 5.46 -19.03 25.90
C ASP A 147 5.89 -20.20 24.99
#